data_AF-A0A381ZFC6-F1
#
_entry.id   AF-A0A381ZFC6-F1
#
_cell.length_a   1.000
_cell.length_b   1.000
_cell.length_c   1.000
_cell.angle_alpha   90.00
_cell.angle_beta   90.00
_cell.angle_gamma   90.00
#
_symmetry.space_group_name_H-M   'P 1'
#
loop_
_entity.id
_entity.type
_entity.pdbx_description
1 polymer ?
#
loop_
_entity_poly.entity_id
_entity_poly.type
_entity_poly.pdbx_seq_one_letter_code
_entity_poly.pdbx_strand_id
1 'polypeptide(L)' 'VNTDNRLMSGVSMSSEFKALRDAFGWGLDDFRWLTINGMKSAFAPFDERLALIEDVIKPGYAELAGTAV' A
#
# COMPACT_ATOMS: atom_id res chain seq x y z
N VAL A 1 0.05 -7.09 -1.93
CA VAL A 1 -1.19 -7.44 -2.66
C VAL A 1 -1.17 -6.74 -4.00
N ASN A 2 -1.67 -7.38 -5.06
CA ASN A 2 -1.79 -6.81 -6.41
C ASN A 2 -3.08 -7.34 -7.04
N THR A 3 -3.58 -6.65 -8.06
CA THR A 3 -4.78 -7.06 -8.81
C THR A 3 -4.56 -8.22 -9.77
N ASP A 4 -3.30 -8.56 -10.07
CA ASP A 4 -2.92 -9.43 -11.18
C ASP A 4 -3.56 -8.94 -12.50
N ASN A 5 -4.69 -9.52 -12.93
CA ASN A 5 -5.41 -9.13 -14.14
C ASN A 5 -6.70 -8.34 -13.86
N ARG A 6 -6.62 -7.00 -13.96
CA ARG A 6 -7.77 -6.11 -13.73
C ARG A 6 -8.92 -6.33 -14.71
N LEU A 7 -8.62 -6.56 -15.99
CA LEU A 7 -9.63 -6.67 -17.05
C LEU A 7 -10.46 -7.94 -16.91
N MET A 8 -9.79 -9.08 -16.69
CA MET A 8 -10.47 -10.38 -16.60
C MET A 8 -11.21 -10.57 -15.28
N SER A 9 -10.65 -10.06 -14.18
CA SER A 9 -11.24 -10.22 -12.86
C SER A 9 -12.20 -9.08 -12.48
N GLY A 10 -12.24 -7.98 -13.24
CA GLY A 10 -13.09 -6.82 -12.92
C GLY A 10 -12.70 -6.13 -11.61
N VAL A 11 -11.42 -6.18 -11.24
CA VAL A 11 -10.91 -5.68 -9.95
C VAL A 11 -10.03 -4.43 -10.10
N SER A 12 -9.91 -3.68 -9.02
CA SER A 12 -9.03 -2.52 -8.87
C SER A 12 -8.17 -2.67 -7.61
N MET A 13 -7.12 -1.85 -7.45
CA MET A 13 -6.33 -1.88 -6.21
C MET A 13 -7.21 -1.61 -4.99
N SER A 14 -8.14 -0.64 -5.08
CA SER A 14 -9.04 -0.32 -3.97
C SER A 14 -10.00 -1.47 -3.62
N SER A 15 -10.48 -2.24 -4.62
CA SER A 15 -11.34 -3.40 -4.33
C SER A 15 -10.58 -4.53 -3.66
N GLU A 16 -9.32 -4.79 -4.04
CA GLU A 16 -8.48 -5.80 -3.38
C GLU A 16 -8.21 -5.44 -1.91
N PHE A 17 -7.86 -4.17 -1.63
CA PHE A 17 -7.69 -3.69 -0.27
C PHE A 17 -8.99 -3.77 0.54
N LYS A 18 -10.13 -3.42 -0.08
CA LYS A 18 -11.45 -3.58 0.56
C LYS A 18 -11.75 -5.04 0.88
N ALA A 19 -11.46 -5.98 -0.03
CA ALA A 19 -11.66 -7.40 0.20
C ALA A 19 -10.82 -7.92 1.38
N LEU A 20 -9.57 -7.47 1.53
CA LEU A 20 -8.73 -7.82 2.68
C LEU A 20 -9.30 -7.28 3.99
N ARG A 21 -9.83 -6.06 4.00
CA ARG A 21 -10.53 -5.52 5.18
C ARG A 21 -11.77 -6.34 5.53
N ASP A 22 -12.59 -6.64 4.54
CA ASP A 22 -13.87 -7.34 4.77
C ASP A 22 -13.63 -8.80 5.21
N ALA A 23 -12.59 -9.47 4.69
CA ALA A 23 -12.28 -10.86 5.02
C ALA A 23 -11.47 -11.03 6.31
N PHE A 24 -10.53 -10.13 6.60
CA PHE A 24 -9.54 -10.29 7.68
C PHE A 24 -9.52 -9.15 8.70
N GLY A 25 -10.34 -8.12 8.53
CA GLY A 25 -10.38 -6.96 9.43
C GLY A 25 -9.18 -6.02 9.30
N TRP A 26 -8.40 -6.13 8.21
CA TRP A 26 -7.18 -5.33 8.03
C TRP A 26 -7.45 -3.83 7.95
N GLY A 27 -6.57 -3.07 8.59
CA GLY A 27 -6.66 -1.61 8.74
C GLY A 27 -5.52 -0.86 8.06
N LEU A 28 -5.45 0.45 8.34
CA LEU A 28 -4.43 1.33 7.74
C LEU A 28 -3.00 0.90 8.08
N ASP A 29 -2.76 0.34 9.27
CA ASP A 29 -1.44 -0.14 9.67
C ASP A 29 -0.99 -1.36 8.86
N ASP A 30 -1.88 -2.33 8.64
CA ASP A 30 -1.60 -3.51 7.80
C ASP A 30 -1.33 -3.09 6.35
N PHE A 31 -2.13 -2.16 5.86
CA PHE A 31 -2.02 -1.62 4.50
C PHE A 31 -0.72 -0.83 4.31
N ARG A 32 -0.33 -0.01 5.28
CA ARG A 32 0.96 0.66 5.32
C ARG A 32 2.11 -0.34 5.28
N TRP A 33 2.02 -1.40 6.10
CA TRP A 33 3.02 -2.46 6.11
C TRP A 33 3.12 -3.16 4.75
N LEU A 34 2.00 -3.53 4.11
CA LEU A 34 2.00 -4.12 2.77
C LEU A 34 2.64 -3.21 1.72
N THR A 35 2.28 -1.92 1.71
CA THR A 35 2.80 -0.96 0.74
C THR A 35 4.30 -0.75 0.90
N ILE A 36 4.79 -0.64 2.15
CA ILE A 36 6.24 -0.53 2.43
C ILE A 36 6.98 -1.78 1.96
N ASN A 37 6.47 -2.98 2.24
CA ASN A 37 7.11 -4.22 1.78
C ASN A 37 7.14 -4.34 0.26
N GLY A 38 6.08 -3.86 -0.41
CA GLY A 38 6.04 -3.73 -1.86
C GLY A 38 7.17 -2.84 -2.37
N MET A 39 7.33 -1.64 -1.81
CA MET A 39 8.38 -0.72 -2.23
C MET A 39 9.79 -1.21 -1.89
N LYS A 40 9.99 -1.84 -0.72
CA LYS A 40 11.27 -2.49 -0.35
C LYS A 40 11.67 -3.62 -1.29
N SER A 41 10.70 -4.21 -2.00
CA SER A 41 10.92 -5.31 -2.95
C SER A 41 10.84 -4.87 -4.41
N ALA A 42 10.57 -3.59 -4.68
CA ALA A 42 10.54 -3.05 -6.02
C ALA A 42 11.94 -3.06 -6.66
N PHE A 43 11.97 -3.11 -7.99
CA PHE A 43 13.21 -3.14 -8.79
C PHE A 43 13.75 -1.74 -9.13
N ALA A 44 13.34 -0.71 -8.39
CA ALA A 44 13.94 0.62 -8.47
C ALA A 44 15.27 0.68 -7.69
N PRO A 45 16.18 1.62 -8.01
CA PRO A 45 17.39 1.87 -7.22
C PRO A 45 17.11 2.08 -5.74
N PHE A 46 18.09 1.76 -4.88
CA PHE A 46 17.89 1.79 -3.43
C PHE A 46 17.43 3.17 -2.91
N ASP A 47 18.10 4.24 -3.34
CA ASP A 47 17.78 5.60 -2.88
C ASP A 47 16.38 6.06 -3.33
N GLU A 48 15.96 5.68 -4.55
CA GLU A 48 14.60 5.97 -5.04
C GLU A 48 13.53 5.25 -4.23
N ARG A 49 13.78 3.97 -3.88
CA ARG A 49 12.86 3.22 -3.01
C ARG A 49 12.77 3.85 -1.63
N LEU A 50 13.90 4.29 -1.09
CA LEU A 50 13.94 4.95 0.22
C LEU A 50 13.17 6.28 0.19
N ALA A 51 13.39 7.12 -0.81
CA ALA A 51 12.65 8.37 -1.00
C ALA A 51 11.14 8.12 -1.12
N LEU A 52 10.71 7.16 -1.93
CA LEU A 52 9.29 6.80 -2.03
C LEU A 52 8.69 6.30 -0.71
N ILE A 53 9.46 5.54 0.09
CA ILE A 53 9.00 5.07 1.40
C ILE A 53 8.87 6.23 2.40
N GLU A 54 9.89 7.06 2.53
CA GLU A 54 9.97 8.09 3.56
C GLU A 54 9.15 9.34 3.20
N ASP A 55 9.13 9.75 1.94
CA ASP A 55 8.57 11.04 1.52
C ASP A 55 7.14 10.94 0.97
N VAL A 56 6.71 9.75 0.54
CA VAL A 56 5.38 9.53 -0.07
C VAL A 56 4.54 8.54 0.72
N ILE A 57 5.02 7.32 0.91
CA ILE A 57 4.22 6.24 1.50
C ILE A 57 3.94 6.52 2.98
N LYS A 58 4.98 6.73 3.80
CA LYS A 58 4.78 6.96 5.24
C LYS A 58 3.94 8.22 5.54
N PRO A 59 4.20 9.39 4.91
CA PRO A 59 3.41 10.59 5.17
C PRO A 59 1.95 10.42 4.73
N GLY A 60 1.70 9.82 3.56
CA GLY A 60 0.33 9.59 3.09
C GLY A 60 -0.49 8.70 4.03
N TYR A 61 0.11 7.64 4.60
CA TYR A 61 -0.58 6.84 5.62
C TYR A 61 -0.74 7.57 6.96
N ALA A 62 0.21 8.42 7.35
CA ALA A 62 0.09 9.23 8.57
C ALA A 62 -1.05 10.24 8.47
N GLU A 63 -1.22 10.88 7.31
CA GLU A 63 -2.34 11.78 7.03
C GLU A 63 -3.69 11.05 7.15
N LEU A 64 -3.81 9.87 6.51
CA LEU A 64 -5.02 9.05 6.58
C LEU A 64 -5.35 8.58 8.00
N ALA A 65 -4.33 8.33 8.82
CA ALA A 65 -4.49 7.92 10.22
C ALA A 65 -4.74 9.10 11.18
N GLY A 66 -4.65 10.35 10.70
CA GLY A 66 -4.74 11.54 11.55
C GLY A 66 -3.53 11.71 12.48
N THR A 67 -2.39 11.11 12.13
CA THR A 67 -1.14 11.17 12.90
C THR A 67 -0.06 12.03 12.23
N ALA A 68 -0.41 12.74 11.15
CA ALA A 68 0.45 13.77 10.58
C ALA A 68 0.57 14.93 11.58
N VAL A 69 1.80 15.34 11.88
CA VAL A 69 2.14 16.47 12.78
C VAL A 69 2.58 17.66 11.94
#